data_AF-A0A4C1U593-F1
#
_entry.id   AF-A0A4C1U593-F1
#
_cell.length_a   1.000
_cell.length_b   1.000
_cell.length_c   1.000
_cell.angle_alpha   90.00
_cell.angle_beta   90.00
_cell.angle_gamma   90.00
#
_symmetry.space_group_name_H-M   'P 1'
#
loop_
_entity.id
_entity.type
_entity.pdbx_description
1 polymer ?
#
loop_
_entity_poly.entity_id
_entity_poly.type
_entity_poly.pdbx_seq_one_letter_code
_entity_poly.pdbx_strand_id
1 'polypeptide(L)'
;MVTITFDDAINNNNIDLYKEIFNGKRKNPNGCDIKATFFISHKYTNYSAVHETHRKGHEIAVHSITHNDDERFWSNATVDDWGKEMAGMRVIIEKFANITDNSVVGVRAPYLRVGGNNQFTMMEEQAFLYDSTITAPLSNPPLWPYTMYFRMPHRCHGNLQSCPTRSHAVWELVMNELDRREDPNNDEYLPGCAMVDSCSNILTGDQFYNFLNHNFDRHYDQNRAPLGLYFHAAWLKNNPEFLDAFLFWVDEILSNHNDVYFVTMTQVIQWIQNPRTVSEAKNFEPWREKCAVEGIPACWVPHSCKLTSKEVPGETINLQTCVRCPANYPWLNDPTGDGHY
;
A
#
# COMPACT_ATOMS: atom_id res chain seq x y z
N MET A 1 -15.39 1.36 4.52
CA MET A 1 -13.98 1.79 4.55
C MET A 1 -13.41 1.61 3.15
N VAL A 2 -12.61 2.57 2.68
CA VAL A 2 -11.89 2.49 1.40
C VAL A 2 -10.40 2.65 1.71
N THR A 3 -9.56 1.75 1.21
CA THR A 3 -8.11 1.80 1.36
C THR A 3 -7.48 2.06 0.00
N ILE A 4 -7.05 3.31 -0.21
CA ILE A 4 -6.25 3.69 -1.39
C ILE A 4 -4.81 3.31 -1.10
N THR A 5 -4.17 2.59 -2.02
CA THR A 5 -2.74 2.28 -1.91
C THR A 5 -1.96 2.68 -3.14
N PHE A 6 -0.70 3.03 -2.92
CA PHE A 6 0.29 3.22 -3.97
C PHE A 6 1.48 2.31 -3.72
N ASP A 7 1.81 1.53 -4.74
CA ASP A 7 2.97 0.66 -4.71
C ASP A 7 4.15 1.36 -5.41
N ASP A 8 5.36 0.86 -5.17
CA ASP A 8 6.64 1.33 -5.69
C ASP A 8 7.24 2.61 -5.05
N ALA A 9 8.32 3.09 -5.65
CA ALA A 9 9.14 4.18 -5.17
C ALA A 9 8.40 5.52 -5.17
N ILE A 10 8.54 6.29 -4.07
CA ILE A 10 8.11 7.69 -4.01
C ILE A 10 9.27 8.59 -4.44
N ASN A 11 9.08 9.39 -5.48
CA ASN A 11 10.07 10.36 -5.94
C ASN A 11 9.42 11.47 -6.77
N ASN A 12 10.22 12.28 -7.46
CA ASN A 12 9.72 13.40 -8.26
C ASN A 12 8.75 12.98 -9.38
N ASN A 13 8.72 11.69 -9.75
CA ASN A 13 7.75 11.18 -10.71
C ASN A 13 6.32 11.21 -10.15
N ASN A 14 6.09 11.17 -8.83
CA ASN A 14 4.76 11.01 -8.26
C ASN A 14 4.45 11.94 -7.07
N ILE A 15 5.44 12.63 -6.47
CA ILE A 15 5.20 13.56 -5.35
C ILE A 15 4.11 14.60 -5.65
N ASP A 16 4.12 15.21 -6.84
CA ASP A 16 3.14 16.24 -7.17
C ASP A 16 1.74 15.67 -7.43
N LEU A 17 1.65 14.45 -7.97
CA LEU A 17 0.39 13.70 -8.07
C LEU A 17 -0.21 13.48 -6.67
N TYR A 18 0.60 13.05 -5.70
CA TYR A 18 0.11 12.83 -4.35
C TYR A 18 -0.35 14.11 -3.67
N LYS A 19 0.31 15.25 -3.91
CA LYS A 19 -0.14 16.55 -3.40
C LYS A 19 -1.50 16.96 -3.98
N GLU A 20 -1.75 16.64 -5.24
CA GLU A 20 -3.02 16.93 -5.91
C GLU A 20 -4.17 16.08 -5.33
N ILE A 21 -3.92 14.78 -5.12
CA ILE A 21 -4.88 13.84 -4.52
C ILE A 21 -5.10 14.17 -3.03
N PHE A 22 -4.03 14.36 -2.26
CA PHE A 22 -4.05 14.56 -0.80
C PHE A 22 -3.81 16.03 -0.43
N ASN A 23 -4.64 16.90 -0.98
CA ASN A 23 -4.49 18.37 -0.93
C ASN A 23 -4.87 19.04 0.41
N GLY A 24 -5.20 18.27 1.45
CA GLY A 24 -5.65 18.80 2.75
C GLY A 24 -7.10 19.30 2.80
N LYS A 25 -7.84 19.23 1.68
CA LYS A 25 -9.25 19.66 1.57
C LYS A 25 -10.24 18.51 1.58
N ARG A 26 -9.83 17.33 1.08
CA ARG A 26 -10.64 16.11 1.10
C ARG A 26 -10.68 15.53 2.50
N LYS A 27 -11.83 15.61 3.16
CA LYS A 27 -12.02 15.19 4.56
C LYS A 27 -12.97 14.00 4.66
N ASN A 28 -12.61 13.04 5.49
CA ASN A 28 -13.53 12.02 5.97
C ASN A 28 -14.65 12.62 6.84
N PRO A 29 -15.74 11.89 7.12
CA PRO A 29 -16.86 12.38 7.94
C PRO A 29 -16.50 12.76 9.39
N ASN A 30 -15.31 12.42 9.89
CA ASN A 30 -14.77 12.87 11.18
C ASN A 30 -14.02 14.22 11.09
N GLY A 31 -13.96 14.85 9.91
CA GLY A 31 -13.27 16.12 9.66
C GLY A 31 -11.76 16.00 9.43
N CYS A 32 -11.19 14.79 9.45
CA CYS A 32 -9.78 14.55 9.20
C CYS A 32 -9.50 14.35 7.70
N ASP A 33 -8.29 14.69 7.26
CA ASP A 33 -7.83 14.41 5.88
C ASP A 33 -7.98 12.93 5.56
N ILE A 34 -8.43 12.63 4.34
CA ILE A 34 -8.41 11.27 3.81
C ILE A 34 -6.98 10.71 3.87
N LYS A 35 -6.86 9.42 4.18
CA LYS A 35 -5.57 8.75 4.32
C LYS A 35 -5.42 7.63 3.28
N ALA A 36 -4.17 7.28 3.03
CA ALA A 36 -3.76 6.25 2.07
C ALA A 36 -2.55 5.50 2.63
N THR A 37 -2.21 4.39 2.00
CA THR A 37 -1.09 3.52 2.39
C THR A 37 -0.10 3.40 1.23
N PHE A 38 1.18 3.56 1.51
CA PHE A 38 2.22 3.48 0.48
C PHE A 38 3.13 2.29 0.74
N PHE A 39 3.15 1.33 -0.18
CA PHE A 39 4.06 0.19 -0.15
C PHE A 39 5.33 0.55 -0.91
N ILE A 40 6.37 0.95 -0.18
CA ILE A 40 7.56 1.58 -0.74
C ILE A 40 8.62 0.54 -1.13
N SER A 41 9.10 0.60 -2.37
CA SER A 41 10.32 -0.11 -2.80
C SER A 41 11.56 0.80 -2.72
N HIS A 42 12.75 0.24 -2.48
CA HIS A 42 13.92 1.07 -2.18
C HIS A 42 14.39 1.90 -3.38
N LYS A 43 14.58 1.25 -4.54
CA LYS A 43 15.35 1.83 -5.64
C LYS A 43 14.70 3.13 -6.15
N TYR A 44 15.50 4.20 -6.23
CA TYR A 44 15.07 5.54 -6.65
C TYR A 44 14.05 6.25 -5.73
N THR A 45 13.82 5.76 -4.51
CA THR A 45 12.98 6.43 -3.51
C THR A 45 13.66 7.66 -2.90
N ASN A 46 12.90 8.75 -2.80
CA ASN A 46 13.21 9.95 -2.05
C ASN A 46 12.69 9.82 -0.61
N TYR A 47 13.57 9.51 0.33
CA TYR A 47 13.19 9.30 1.73
C TYR A 47 12.78 10.57 2.47
N SER A 48 13.17 11.77 2.00
CA SER A 48 12.61 13.02 2.54
C SER A 48 11.13 13.18 2.19
N ALA A 49 10.72 12.71 1.00
CA ALA A 49 9.31 12.69 0.61
C ALA A 49 8.54 11.60 1.37
N VAL A 50 9.14 10.42 1.60
CA VAL A 50 8.57 9.37 2.46
C VAL A 50 8.32 9.90 3.87
N HIS A 51 9.28 10.62 4.46
CA HIS A 51 9.09 11.29 5.75
C HIS A 51 7.91 12.25 5.73
N GLU A 52 7.82 13.13 4.72
CA GLU A 52 6.72 14.10 4.63
C GLU A 52 5.35 13.42 4.48
N THR A 53 5.26 12.36 3.67
CA THR A 53 4.06 11.54 3.50
C THR A 53 3.63 10.92 4.83
N HIS A 54 4.56 10.35 5.60
CA HIS A 54 4.29 9.82 6.95
C HIS A 54 3.88 10.91 7.95
N ARG A 55 4.54 12.07 7.91
CA ARG A 55 4.25 13.22 8.77
C ARG A 55 2.82 13.71 8.55
N LYS A 56 2.35 13.71 7.29
CA LYS A 56 0.96 14.03 6.90
C LYS A 56 -0.07 12.95 7.31
N GLY A 57 0.39 11.84 7.85
CA GLY A 57 -0.46 10.79 8.44
C GLY A 57 -0.87 9.69 7.48
N HIS A 58 -0.30 9.66 6.28
CA HIS A 58 -0.40 8.47 5.44
C HIS A 58 0.47 7.36 6.02
N GLU A 59 0.08 6.11 5.77
CA GLU A 59 0.81 4.95 6.22
C GLU A 59 1.95 4.63 5.25
N ILE A 60 3.10 4.25 5.81
CA ILE A 60 4.26 3.76 5.07
C ILE A 60 4.43 2.28 5.40
N ALA A 61 4.46 1.45 4.37
CA ALA A 61 4.64 0.01 4.41
C ALA A 61 5.78 -0.39 3.46
N VAL A 62 6.26 -1.64 3.57
CA VAL A 62 7.41 -2.12 2.80
C VAL A 62 7.00 -2.88 1.54
N HIS A 63 7.72 -2.64 0.45
CA HIS A 63 7.59 -3.32 -0.84
C HIS A 63 8.94 -3.81 -1.37
N SER A 64 9.72 -4.40 -0.47
CA SER A 64 11.09 -4.92 -0.69
C SER A 64 12.17 -3.87 -0.98
N ILE A 65 13.43 -4.30 -0.89
CA ILE A 65 14.58 -3.51 -1.29
C ILE A 65 14.72 -3.58 -2.81
N THR A 66 14.79 -4.79 -3.36
CA THR A 66 15.24 -4.99 -4.73
C THR A 66 14.15 -4.79 -5.77
N HIS A 67 12.90 -5.05 -5.38
CA HIS A 67 11.81 -5.30 -6.32
C HIS A 67 12.25 -6.29 -7.43
N ASN A 68 12.91 -7.39 -7.03
CA ASN A 68 13.42 -8.44 -7.90
C ASN A 68 12.36 -8.87 -8.93
N ASP A 69 12.73 -8.82 -10.21
CA ASP A 69 11.86 -9.09 -11.35
C ASP A 69 11.60 -10.59 -11.59
N ASP A 70 12.37 -11.48 -10.96
CA ASP A 70 12.10 -12.91 -10.97
C ASP A 70 10.95 -13.27 -10.00
N GLU A 71 9.73 -13.39 -10.52
CA GLU A 71 8.56 -13.85 -9.74
C GLU A 71 8.77 -15.19 -9.01
N ARG A 72 9.65 -16.06 -9.54
CA ARG A 72 9.95 -17.36 -8.91
C ARG A 72 10.85 -17.21 -7.71
N PHE A 73 11.70 -16.17 -7.67
CA PHE A 73 12.48 -15.84 -6.48
C PHE A 73 11.54 -15.67 -5.29
N TRP A 74 10.57 -14.77 -5.37
CA TRP A 74 9.62 -14.50 -4.28
C TRP A 74 8.86 -15.75 -3.83
N SER A 75 8.39 -16.55 -4.79
CA SER A 75 7.59 -17.75 -4.52
C SER A 75 8.39 -18.86 -3.81
N ASN A 76 9.71 -18.87 -3.98
CA ASN A 76 10.63 -19.87 -3.43
C ASN A 76 11.62 -19.31 -2.39
N ALA A 77 11.53 -18.02 -2.07
CA ALA A 77 12.51 -17.34 -1.23
C ALA A 77 12.50 -17.95 0.19
N THR A 78 13.69 -18.00 0.80
CA THR A 78 13.83 -18.48 2.17
C THR A 78 13.31 -17.44 3.17
N VAL A 79 13.12 -17.83 4.43
CA VAL A 79 12.77 -16.90 5.52
C VAL A 79 13.81 -15.76 5.63
N ASP A 80 15.09 -16.06 5.44
CA ASP A 80 16.19 -15.08 5.45
C ASP A 80 16.12 -14.11 4.26
N ASP A 81 15.84 -14.62 3.06
CA ASP A 81 15.67 -13.76 1.87
C ASP A 81 14.50 -12.78 2.05
N TRP A 82 13.35 -13.28 2.55
CA TRP A 82 12.22 -12.44 2.92
C TRP A 82 12.60 -11.40 3.99
N GLY A 83 13.43 -11.79 4.96
CA GLY A 83 13.88 -10.90 6.04
C GLY A 83 14.76 -9.77 5.49
N LYS A 84 15.74 -10.11 4.65
CA LYS A 84 16.61 -9.13 4.00
C LYS A 84 15.83 -8.16 3.13
N GLU A 85 14.84 -8.64 2.39
CA GLU A 85 14.01 -7.79 1.53
C GLU A 85 13.06 -6.90 2.34
N MET A 86 12.29 -7.46 3.26
CA MET A 86 11.20 -6.73 3.92
C MET A 86 11.64 -6.04 5.19
N ALA A 87 12.30 -6.74 6.12
CA ALA A 87 12.83 -6.13 7.32
C ALA A 87 14.00 -5.19 7.00
N GLY A 88 14.83 -5.52 6.01
CA GLY A 88 15.84 -4.60 5.48
C GLY A 88 15.24 -3.32 4.92
N MET A 89 14.15 -3.41 4.13
CA MET A 89 13.45 -2.22 3.65
C MET A 89 12.87 -1.39 4.80
N ARG A 90 12.34 -2.02 5.85
CA ARG A 90 11.89 -1.32 7.07
C ARG A 90 13.05 -0.55 7.71
N VAL A 91 14.23 -1.17 7.86
CA VAL A 91 15.43 -0.50 8.40
C VAL A 91 15.81 0.71 7.55
N ILE A 92 15.80 0.60 6.22
CA ILE A 92 16.13 1.71 5.32
C ILE A 92 15.11 2.85 5.52
N ILE A 93 13.81 2.57 5.55
CA ILE A 93 12.76 3.58 5.77
C ILE A 93 12.93 4.24 7.13
N GLU A 94 13.02 3.47 8.21
CA GLU A 94 13.14 4.01 9.57
C GLU A 94 14.37 4.91 9.71
N LYS A 95 15.52 4.52 9.13
CA LYS A 95 16.76 5.31 9.16
C LYS A 95 16.67 6.56 8.29
N PHE A 96 16.35 6.43 7.01
CA PHE A 96 16.48 7.53 6.04
C PHE A 96 15.25 8.43 5.97
N ALA A 97 14.08 7.94 6.37
CA ALA A 97 12.90 8.76 6.62
C ALA A 97 12.73 9.10 8.11
N ASN A 98 13.66 8.74 9.00
CA ASN A 98 13.64 9.10 10.43
C ASN A 98 12.28 8.81 11.12
N ILE A 99 11.71 7.65 10.84
CA ILE A 99 10.45 7.17 11.43
C ILE A 99 10.81 6.31 12.64
N THR A 100 10.35 6.70 13.83
CA THR A 100 10.80 6.12 15.12
C THR A 100 9.66 5.58 15.98
N ASP A 101 8.42 5.66 15.50
CA ASP A 101 7.20 5.29 16.21
C ASP A 101 6.74 3.84 15.92
N ASN A 102 7.61 3.03 15.29
CA ASN A 102 7.33 1.63 14.92
C ASN A 102 6.08 1.45 14.05
N SER A 103 5.68 2.47 13.30
CA SER A 103 4.47 2.45 12.46
C SER A 103 4.66 1.82 11.07
N VAL A 104 5.87 1.45 10.69
CA VAL A 104 6.16 0.75 9.41
C VAL A 104 5.93 -0.74 9.59
N VAL A 105 4.66 -1.15 9.48
CA VAL A 105 4.21 -2.49 9.94
C VAL A 105 3.56 -3.37 8.86
N GLY A 106 3.34 -2.83 7.66
CA GLY A 106 2.72 -3.54 6.55
C GLY A 106 3.74 -4.09 5.55
N VAL A 107 3.43 -5.23 4.95
CA VAL A 107 4.18 -5.84 3.84
C VAL A 107 3.27 -6.04 2.63
N ARG A 108 3.79 -5.77 1.44
CA ARG A 108 3.24 -6.28 0.18
C ARG A 108 4.39 -6.80 -0.67
N ALA A 109 4.29 -8.00 -1.22
CA ALA A 109 5.34 -8.54 -2.07
C ALA A 109 5.28 -7.99 -3.50
N PRO A 110 6.43 -7.73 -4.15
CA PRO A 110 6.49 -7.42 -5.58
C PRO A 110 5.73 -8.43 -6.43
N TYR A 111 5.01 -7.92 -7.43
CA TYR A 111 4.15 -8.69 -8.35
C TYR A 111 3.10 -9.56 -7.64
N LEU A 112 2.77 -9.23 -6.38
CA LEU A 112 1.84 -9.97 -5.53
C LEU A 112 2.22 -11.45 -5.36
N ARG A 113 3.53 -11.77 -5.37
CA ARG A 113 4.02 -13.15 -5.23
C ARG A 113 4.02 -13.57 -3.76
N VAL A 114 3.09 -14.45 -3.40
CA VAL A 114 3.00 -14.99 -2.03
C VAL A 114 4.12 -16.01 -1.80
N GLY A 115 4.86 -15.85 -0.70
CA GLY A 115 6.06 -16.63 -0.35
C GLY A 115 5.79 -17.85 0.53
N GLY A 116 4.63 -18.47 0.39
CA GLY A 116 4.22 -19.64 1.16
C GLY A 116 4.24 -19.38 2.66
N ASN A 117 4.64 -20.37 3.44
CA ASN A 117 4.82 -20.18 4.88
C ASN A 117 6.06 -19.35 5.23
N ASN A 118 7.05 -19.23 4.34
CA ASN A 118 8.32 -18.57 4.66
C ASN A 118 8.14 -17.07 4.85
N GLN A 119 7.35 -16.43 3.97
CA GLN A 119 6.97 -15.02 4.11
C GLN A 119 6.33 -14.75 5.47
N PHE A 120 5.32 -15.53 5.85
CA PHE A 120 4.58 -15.30 7.10
C PHE A 120 5.37 -15.69 8.35
N THR A 121 6.25 -16.69 8.26
CA THR A 121 7.21 -17.03 9.34
C THR A 121 8.15 -15.84 9.57
N MET A 122 8.71 -15.27 8.51
CA MET A 122 9.55 -14.07 8.59
C MET A 122 8.78 -12.91 9.20
N MET A 123 7.54 -12.66 8.76
CA MET A 123 6.73 -11.55 9.26
C MET A 123 6.44 -11.66 10.75
N GLU A 124 6.14 -12.87 11.24
CA GLU A 124 5.94 -13.11 12.67
C GLU A 124 7.24 -12.92 13.46
N GLU A 125 8.37 -13.45 13.00
CA GLU A 125 9.69 -13.27 13.63
C GLU A 125 10.13 -11.80 13.66
N GLN A 126 9.78 -11.05 12.61
CA GLN A 126 10.12 -9.63 12.45
C GLN A 126 9.03 -8.68 12.97
N ALA A 127 8.00 -9.20 13.62
CA ALA A 127 6.89 -8.43 14.22
C ALA A 127 6.20 -7.45 13.24
N PHE A 128 6.03 -7.84 11.97
CA PHE A 128 5.13 -7.13 11.06
C PHE A 128 3.67 -7.39 11.48
N LEU A 129 2.82 -6.37 11.35
CA LEU A 129 1.41 -6.46 11.77
C LEU A 129 0.58 -7.21 10.72
N TYR A 130 0.78 -6.88 9.45
CA TYR A 130 -0.06 -7.40 8.37
C TYR A 130 0.66 -7.58 7.04
N ASP A 131 0.18 -8.55 6.27
CA ASP A 131 0.43 -8.71 4.85
C ASP A 131 -0.76 -8.18 4.04
N SER A 132 -0.50 -7.68 2.84
CA SER A 132 -1.52 -7.37 1.84
C SER A 132 -1.02 -7.81 0.47
N THR A 133 -0.66 -9.09 0.36
CA THR A 133 -0.18 -9.70 -0.89
C THR A 133 -1.18 -10.71 -1.43
N ILE A 134 -1.96 -11.36 -0.56
CA ILE A 134 -2.86 -12.45 -0.96
C ILE A 134 -4.08 -11.88 -1.69
N THR A 135 -4.26 -12.30 -2.94
CA THR A 135 -5.46 -12.00 -3.72
C THR A 135 -6.59 -13.00 -3.43
N ALA A 136 -7.79 -12.49 -3.17
CA ALA A 136 -9.01 -13.28 -3.18
C ALA A 136 -9.71 -13.16 -4.54
N PRO A 137 -10.17 -14.26 -5.13
CA PRO A 137 -10.89 -14.22 -6.40
C PRO A 137 -12.18 -13.42 -6.26
N LEU A 138 -12.64 -12.82 -7.37
CA LEU A 138 -13.87 -12.04 -7.41
C LEU A 138 -15.04 -12.81 -6.77
N SER A 139 -15.59 -12.24 -5.69
CA SER A 139 -16.60 -12.88 -4.85
C SER A 139 -17.68 -11.87 -4.44
N ASN A 140 -18.92 -12.34 -4.29
CA ASN A 140 -20.05 -11.56 -3.77
C ASN A 140 -20.69 -12.36 -2.62
N PRO A 141 -20.53 -11.95 -1.35
CA PRO A 141 -19.83 -10.73 -0.91
C PRO A 141 -18.30 -10.79 -0.98
N PRO A 142 -17.63 -9.63 -1.07
CA PRO A 142 -16.18 -9.52 -0.91
C PRO A 142 -15.75 -9.91 0.51
N LEU A 143 -14.47 -10.25 0.68
CA LEU A 143 -13.94 -10.75 1.96
C LEU A 143 -13.43 -9.61 2.83
N TRP A 144 -13.74 -9.71 4.13
CA TRP A 144 -13.09 -8.91 5.17
C TRP A 144 -11.66 -9.40 5.42
N PRO A 145 -10.76 -8.55 5.94
CA PRO A 145 -9.47 -8.98 6.47
C PRO A 145 -9.62 -10.08 7.52
N TYR A 146 -8.61 -10.94 7.61
CA TYR A 146 -8.59 -12.07 8.53
C TYR A 146 -7.19 -12.28 9.11
N THR A 147 -7.08 -13.07 10.17
CA THR A 147 -5.76 -13.46 10.72
C THR A 147 -5.33 -14.80 10.18
N MET A 148 -4.01 -15.01 10.10
CA MET A 148 -3.40 -16.23 9.58
C MET A 148 -3.27 -17.35 10.61
N TYR A 149 -3.92 -17.24 11.77
CA TYR A 149 -3.98 -18.33 12.75
C TYR A 149 -4.76 -19.54 12.22
N PHE A 150 -5.77 -19.29 11.38
CA PHE A 150 -6.61 -20.32 10.80
C PHE A 150 -6.39 -20.43 9.30
N ARG A 151 -6.91 -21.51 8.71
CA ARG A 151 -6.86 -21.71 7.27
C ARG A 151 -7.56 -20.56 6.55
N MET A 152 -6.95 -20.07 5.47
CA MET A 152 -7.50 -19.02 4.61
C MET A 152 -8.95 -19.35 4.19
N PRO A 153 -9.85 -18.35 4.20
CA PRO A 153 -11.27 -18.54 3.89
C PRO A 153 -11.56 -18.59 2.37
N HIS A 154 -10.52 -18.61 1.53
CA HIS A 154 -10.63 -18.70 0.08
C HIS A 154 -9.48 -19.51 -0.52
N ARG A 155 -9.55 -19.80 -1.82
CA ARG A 155 -8.49 -20.50 -2.55
C ARG A 155 -7.27 -19.61 -2.69
N CYS A 156 -6.09 -20.23 -2.71
CA CYS A 156 -4.88 -19.56 -3.19
C CYS A 156 -5.06 -19.21 -4.67
N HIS A 157 -5.17 -17.92 -4.97
CA HIS A 157 -5.56 -17.43 -6.29
C HIS A 157 -4.42 -16.71 -6.98
N GLY A 158 -4.27 -16.94 -8.29
CA GLY A 158 -3.18 -16.42 -9.11
C GLY A 158 -2.29 -17.53 -9.69
N ASN A 159 -1.48 -17.16 -10.69
CA ASN A 159 -0.64 -18.11 -11.42
C ASN A 159 0.53 -18.60 -10.55
N LEU A 160 0.63 -19.92 -10.37
CA LEU A 160 1.72 -20.57 -9.62
C LEU A 160 1.95 -19.97 -8.22
N GLN A 161 0.90 -19.53 -7.54
CA GLN A 161 1.01 -18.94 -6.21
C GLN A 161 1.34 -19.99 -5.15
N SER A 162 2.11 -19.58 -4.15
CA SER A 162 2.47 -20.39 -2.99
C SER A 162 1.87 -19.73 -1.75
N CYS A 163 0.70 -20.18 -1.28
CA CYS A 163 0.06 -19.60 -0.11
C CYS A 163 0.47 -20.33 1.19
N PRO A 164 0.45 -19.65 2.35
CA PRO A 164 0.70 -20.27 3.64
C PRO A 164 -0.34 -21.34 3.98
N THR A 165 0.10 -22.35 4.73
CA THR A 165 -0.73 -23.50 5.15
C THR A 165 -0.70 -23.77 6.65
N ARG A 166 0.26 -23.17 7.37
CA ARG A 166 0.38 -23.20 8.82
C ARG A 166 -0.22 -21.94 9.44
N SER A 167 -0.42 -21.98 10.75
CA SER A 167 -0.82 -20.83 11.54
C SER A 167 0.34 -19.84 11.68
N HIS A 168 0.05 -18.55 11.48
CA HIS A 168 0.98 -17.44 11.70
C HIS A 168 0.27 -16.28 12.39
N ALA A 169 0.96 -15.58 13.30
CA ALA A 169 0.43 -14.46 14.07
C ALA A 169 0.39 -13.14 13.26
N VAL A 170 -0.15 -13.19 12.05
CA VAL A 170 -0.13 -12.08 11.07
C VAL A 170 -1.54 -11.79 10.58
N TRP A 171 -1.89 -10.52 10.38
CA TRP A 171 -3.12 -10.13 9.69
C TRP A 171 -2.94 -10.21 8.18
N GLU A 172 -3.98 -10.62 7.45
CA GLU A 172 -4.07 -10.53 6.01
C GLU A 172 -5.12 -9.47 5.64
N LEU A 173 -4.66 -8.35 5.08
CA LEU A 173 -5.53 -7.38 4.39
C LEU A 173 -5.67 -7.81 2.94
N VAL A 174 -6.53 -8.82 2.81
CA VAL A 174 -6.80 -9.55 1.57
C VAL A 174 -7.18 -8.61 0.43
N MET A 175 -6.54 -8.83 -0.72
CA MET A 175 -6.80 -8.09 -1.94
C MET A 175 -7.97 -8.72 -2.69
N ASN A 176 -9.19 -8.27 -2.43
CA ASN A 176 -10.35 -8.68 -3.22
C ASN A 176 -10.20 -8.21 -4.67
N GLU A 177 -10.36 -9.11 -5.63
CA GLU A 177 -10.49 -8.70 -7.03
C GLU A 177 -11.72 -7.80 -7.22
N LEU A 178 -11.54 -6.76 -8.02
CA LEU A 178 -12.58 -5.87 -8.50
C LEU A 178 -13.21 -6.46 -9.77
N ASP A 179 -14.50 -6.23 -9.93
CA ASP A 179 -15.25 -6.63 -11.12
C ASP A 179 -15.06 -5.60 -12.22
N ARG A 180 -14.49 -6.03 -13.34
CA ARG A 180 -14.15 -5.17 -14.47
C ARG A 180 -15.15 -5.22 -15.62
N ARG A 181 -16.28 -5.91 -15.46
CA ARG A 181 -17.34 -5.94 -16.48
C ARG A 181 -17.92 -4.52 -16.65
N GLU A 182 -18.14 -4.12 -17.89
CA GLU A 182 -18.66 -2.78 -18.22
C GLU A 182 -20.18 -2.74 -18.04
N ASP A 183 -20.85 -3.84 -18.37
CA ASP A 183 -22.24 -4.10 -18.01
C ASP A 183 -22.34 -5.36 -17.14
N PRO A 184 -22.27 -5.24 -15.79
CA PRO A 184 -22.32 -6.36 -14.87
C PRO A 184 -23.58 -7.23 -14.96
N ASN A 185 -24.66 -6.74 -15.59
CA ASN A 185 -25.93 -7.45 -15.75
C ASN A 185 -25.97 -8.32 -17.01
N ASN A 186 -25.29 -7.88 -18.08
CA ASN A 186 -25.37 -8.52 -19.40
C ASN A 186 -24.05 -9.18 -19.82
N ASP A 187 -22.90 -8.71 -19.33
CA ASP A 187 -21.60 -9.25 -19.68
C ASP A 187 -21.39 -10.66 -19.12
N GLU A 188 -20.77 -11.51 -19.94
CA GLU A 188 -20.31 -12.83 -19.55
C GLU A 188 -19.26 -12.77 -18.43
N TYR A 189 -18.94 -13.94 -17.86
CA TYR A 189 -17.93 -14.05 -16.83
C TYR A 189 -16.56 -13.56 -17.32
N LEU A 190 -16.04 -12.51 -16.67
CA LEU A 190 -14.66 -12.05 -16.80
C LEU A 190 -13.91 -12.28 -15.49
N PRO A 191 -12.63 -12.70 -15.54
CA PRO A 191 -11.76 -12.66 -14.36
C PRO A 191 -11.71 -11.25 -13.79
N GLY A 192 -11.70 -11.13 -12.46
CA GLY A 192 -11.49 -9.84 -11.82
C GLY A 192 -10.04 -9.37 -11.93
N CYS A 193 -9.75 -8.23 -11.30
CA CYS A 193 -8.42 -7.64 -11.25
C CYS A 193 -8.16 -7.10 -9.84
N ALA A 194 -6.99 -7.38 -9.27
CA ALA A 194 -6.63 -6.89 -7.93
C ALA A 194 -6.09 -5.45 -8.03
N MET A 195 -5.03 -5.25 -8.81
CA MET A 195 -4.49 -3.91 -9.11
C MET A 195 -5.40 -3.22 -10.13
N VAL A 196 -5.71 -1.94 -9.92
CA VAL A 196 -6.61 -1.20 -10.83
C VAL A 196 -6.00 -1.11 -12.24
N ASP A 197 -4.69 -0.89 -12.33
CA ASP A 197 -3.98 -0.86 -13.61
C ASP A 197 -3.91 -2.21 -14.33
N SER A 198 -4.22 -3.33 -13.65
CA SER A 198 -4.33 -4.65 -14.28
C SER A 198 -5.70 -4.92 -14.92
N CYS A 199 -6.68 -4.04 -14.68
CA CYS A 199 -8.01 -4.09 -15.30
C CYS A 199 -7.94 -3.58 -16.76
N SER A 200 -7.36 -4.39 -17.65
CA SER A 200 -6.92 -4.00 -18.99
C SER A 200 -7.99 -3.45 -19.95
N ASN A 201 -9.27 -3.62 -19.64
CA ASN A 201 -10.39 -3.16 -20.47
C ASN A 201 -10.89 -1.75 -20.09
N ILE A 202 -10.34 -1.13 -19.05
CA ILE A 202 -10.61 0.26 -18.69
C ILE A 202 -9.72 1.16 -19.54
N LEU A 203 -10.33 1.87 -20.50
CA LEU A 203 -9.61 2.68 -21.49
C LEU A 203 -9.97 4.17 -21.44
N THR A 204 -11.09 4.54 -20.81
CA THR A 204 -11.57 5.93 -20.72
C THR A 204 -11.89 6.34 -19.27
N GLY A 205 -11.90 7.64 -19.00
CA GLY A 205 -12.30 8.18 -17.69
C GLY A 205 -13.72 7.75 -17.27
N ASP A 206 -14.67 7.71 -18.21
CA ASP A 206 -16.06 7.30 -17.95
C ASP A 206 -16.15 5.82 -17.53
N GLN A 207 -15.42 4.94 -18.23
CA GLN A 207 -15.34 3.52 -17.86
C GLN A 207 -14.76 3.36 -16.46
N PHE A 208 -13.72 4.14 -16.15
CA PHE A 208 -13.09 4.10 -14.84
C PHE A 208 -14.03 4.59 -13.73
N TYR A 209 -14.75 5.69 -13.96
CA TYR A 209 -15.76 6.19 -13.02
C TYR A 209 -16.87 5.17 -12.75
N ASN A 210 -17.43 4.56 -13.80
CA ASN A 210 -18.46 3.53 -13.67
C ASN A 210 -17.92 2.28 -12.95
N PHE A 211 -16.68 1.88 -13.25
CA PHE A 211 -16.00 0.79 -12.56
C PHE A 211 -15.84 1.05 -11.05
N LEU A 212 -15.48 2.29 -10.65
CA LEU A 212 -15.36 2.68 -9.25
C LEU A 212 -16.72 2.60 -8.54
N ASN A 213 -17.79 3.12 -9.15
CA ASN A 213 -19.15 3.05 -8.61
C ASN A 213 -19.63 1.60 -8.45
N HIS A 214 -19.52 0.78 -9.50
CA HIS A 214 -19.94 -0.62 -9.44
C HIS A 214 -19.26 -1.39 -8.30
N ASN A 215 -17.93 -1.23 -8.15
CA ASN A 215 -17.21 -1.92 -7.10
C ASN A 215 -17.43 -1.31 -5.71
N PHE A 216 -17.71 -0.02 -5.63
CA PHE A 216 -18.17 0.60 -4.40
C PHE A 216 -19.51 0.00 -3.94
N ASP A 217 -20.51 -0.08 -4.82
CA ASP A 217 -21.82 -0.64 -4.52
C ASP A 217 -21.74 -2.11 -4.11
N ARG A 218 -20.91 -2.91 -4.82
CA ARG A 218 -20.64 -4.31 -4.47
C ARG A 218 -20.20 -4.49 -3.02
N HIS A 219 -19.39 -3.59 -2.51
CA HIS A 219 -18.95 -3.61 -1.12
C HIS A 219 -20.00 -3.00 -0.20
N TYR A 220 -20.51 -1.81 -0.54
CA TYR A 220 -21.36 -0.97 0.30
C TYR A 220 -22.75 -1.58 0.57
N ASP A 221 -23.36 -2.21 -0.43
CA ASP A 221 -24.71 -2.77 -0.36
C ASP A 221 -24.75 -4.23 0.13
N GLN A 222 -23.59 -4.86 0.32
CA GLN A 222 -23.49 -6.24 0.81
C GLN A 222 -22.99 -6.28 2.25
N ASN A 223 -21.73 -6.67 2.49
CA ASN A 223 -21.18 -6.85 3.83
C ASN A 223 -20.24 -5.73 4.27
N ARG A 224 -20.09 -4.66 3.47
CA ARG A 224 -19.22 -3.50 3.73
C ARG A 224 -17.76 -3.86 4.01
N ALA A 225 -17.26 -4.97 3.46
CA ALA A 225 -15.84 -5.29 3.50
C ALA A 225 -15.02 -4.11 2.97
N PRO A 226 -13.83 -3.81 3.53
CA PRO A 226 -12.98 -2.73 3.04
C PRO A 226 -12.78 -2.81 1.51
N LEU A 227 -13.10 -1.72 0.80
CA LEU A 227 -12.84 -1.61 -0.62
C LEU A 227 -11.37 -1.23 -0.84
N GLY A 228 -10.63 -2.12 -1.50
CA GLY A 228 -9.24 -1.88 -1.87
C GLY A 228 -9.12 -1.24 -3.24
N LEU A 229 -8.48 -0.08 -3.31
CA LEU A 229 -8.13 0.58 -4.57
C LEU A 229 -6.60 0.70 -4.66
N TYR A 230 -5.99 -0.25 -5.35
CA TYR A 230 -4.54 -0.43 -5.39
C TYR A 230 -3.97 0.07 -6.73
N PHE A 231 -3.06 1.04 -6.66
CA PHE A 231 -2.56 1.75 -7.83
C PHE A 231 -1.03 1.73 -7.93
N HIS A 232 -0.53 1.72 -9.16
CA HIS A 232 0.75 2.33 -9.46
C HIS A 232 0.56 3.81 -9.81
N ALA A 233 1.34 4.70 -9.20
CA ALA A 233 1.19 6.15 -9.41
C ALA A 233 1.36 6.58 -10.87
N ALA A 234 2.19 5.87 -11.63
CA ALA A 234 2.39 6.12 -13.05
C ALA A 234 1.09 5.95 -13.86
N TRP A 235 0.20 5.03 -13.48
CA TRP A 235 -1.04 4.77 -14.20
C TRP A 235 -1.99 5.98 -14.15
N LEU A 236 -2.14 6.61 -12.98
CA LEU A 236 -2.91 7.85 -12.86
C LEU A 236 -2.21 9.02 -13.53
N LYS A 237 -0.90 9.19 -13.30
CA LYS A 237 -0.16 10.36 -13.82
C LYS A 237 -0.10 10.39 -15.36
N ASN A 238 0.06 9.22 -15.98
CA ASN A 238 0.22 9.13 -17.43
C ASN A 238 -1.12 9.21 -18.18
N ASN A 239 -2.25 9.12 -17.46
CA ASN A 239 -3.60 9.16 -18.02
C ASN A 239 -4.43 10.22 -17.28
N PRO A 240 -4.35 11.50 -17.68
CA PRO A 240 -5.05 12.59 -16.99
C PRO A 240 -6.57 12.36 -16.84
N GLU A 241 -7.22 11.75 -17.83
CA GLU A 241 -8.65 11.41 -17.75
C GLU A 241 -8.97 10.44 -16.60
N PHE A 242 -8.05 9.51 -16.28
CA PHE A 242 -8.24 8.59 -15.15
C PHE A 242 -8.05 9.30 -13.82
N LEU A 243 -7.09 10.22 -13.73
CA LEU A 243 -6.92 11.05 -12.55
C LEU A 243 -8.15 11.94 -12.31
N ASP A 244 -8.63 12.62 -13.35
CA ASP A 244 -9.82 13.47 -13.27
C ASP A 244 -11.05 12.68 -12.83
N ALA A 245 -11.29 11.51 -13.43
CA ALA A 245 -12.38 10.61 -13.05
C ALA A 245 -12.25 10.11 -11.59
N PHE A 246 -11.03 9.77 -11.16
CA PHE A 246 -10.78 9.35 -9.79
C PHE A 246 -11.01 10.47 -8.77
N LEU A 247 -10.50 11.67 -9.04
CA LEU A 247 -10.70 12.82 -8.15
C LEU A 247 -12.19 13.20 -8.08
N PHE A 248 -12.87 13.21 -9.22
CA PHE A 248 -14.31 13.43 -9.29
C PHE A 248 -15.08 12.41 -8.44
N TRP A 249 -14.78 11.12 -8.60
CA TRP A 249 -15.40 10.04 -7.82
C TRP A 249 -15.14 10.19 -6.32
N VAL A 250 -13.91 10.47 -5.90
CA VAL A 250 -13.57 10.68 -4.48
C VAL A 250 -14.36 11.86 -3.91
N ASP A 251 -14.41 12.99 -4.62
CA ASP A 251 -15.10 14.19 -4.17
C ASP A 251 -16.63 13.97 -4.09
N GLU A 252 -17.20 13.22 -5.04
CA GLU A 252 -18.62 12.83 -5.03
C GLU A 252 -18.97 11.90 -3.85
N ILE A 253 -18.17 10.84 -3.64
CA ILE A 253 -18.38 9.90 -2.53
C ILE A 253 -18.29 10.63 -1.18
N LEU A 254 -17.29 11.49 -0.99
CA LEU A 254 -17.12 12.28 0.24
C LEU A 254 -18.28 13.26 0.48
N SER A 255 -18.85 13.83 -0.58
CA SER A 255 -19.99 14.75 -0.48
C SER A 255 -21.30 14.04 -0.16
N ASN A 256 -21.51 12.85 -0.73
CA ASN A 256 -22.80 12.15 -0.67
C ASN A 256 -22.89 11.12 0.47
N HIS A 257 -21.77 10.68 1.05
CA HIS A 257 -21.75 9.67 2.10
C HIS A 257 -21.12 10.17 3.40
N ASN A 258 -21.91 10.12 4.48
CA ASN A 258 -21.43 10.43 5.83
C ASN A 258 -20.90 9.19 6.59
N ASP A 259 -20.90 8.04 5.94
CA ASP A 259 -20.54 6.73 6.49
C ASP A 259 -19.42 6.02 5.70
N VAL A 260 -18.80 6.73 4.75
CA VAL A 260 -17.62 6.26 4.00
C VAL A 260 -16.37 6.95 4.53
N TYR A 261 -15.32 6.17 4.76
CA TYR A 261 -14.04 6.64 5.28
C TYR A 261 -12.89 6.09 4.44
N PHE A 262 -12.04 6.97 3.95
CA PHE A 262 -10.77 6.70 3.29
C PHE A 262 -9.66 6.64 4.33
N VAL A 263 -9.19 5.43 4.63
CA VAL A 263 -8.34 5.13 5.79
C VAL A 263 -7.09 4.38 5.36
N THR A 264 -6.09 4.35 6.23
CA THR A 264 -4.92 3.49 6.04
C THR A 264 -5.25 2.01 6.32
N MET A 265 -4.37 1.11 5.91
CA MET A 265 -4.49 -0.33 6.16
C MET A 265 -4.46 -0.65 7.66
N THR A 266 -3.53 -0.06 8.42
CA THR A 266 -3.48 -0.17 9.89
C THR A 266 -4.78 0.32 10.55
N GLN A 267 -5.37 1.40 10.03
CA GLN A 267 -6.65 1.94 10.53
C GLN A 267 -7.83 0.99 10.32
N VAL A 268 -7.81 0.14 9.28
CA VAL A 268 -8.77 -0.95 9.12
C VAL A 268 -8.61 -1.99 10.22
N ILE A 269 -7.38 -2.43 10.51
CA ILE A 269 -7.11 -3.40 11.58
C ILE A 269 -7.55 -2.85 12.94
N GLN A 270 -7.23 -1.60 13.24
CA GLN A 270 -7.63 -0.93 14.48
C GLN A 270 -9.16 -0.92 14.66
N TRP A 271 -9.91 -0.71 13.57
CA TRP A 271 -11.37 -0.81 13.60
C TRP A 271 -11.82 -2.26 13.82
N ILE A 272 -11.21 -3.25 13.18
CA ILE A 272 -11.56 -4.67 13.38
C ILE A 272 -11.31 -5.10 14.83
N GLN A 273 -10.23 -4.60 15.45
CA GLN A 273 -9.89 -4.86 16.86
C GLN A 273 -10.87 -4.20 17.84
N ASN A 274 -11.51 -3.09 17.45
CA ASN A 274 -12.49 -2.38 18.27
C ASN A 274 -13.61 -1.78 17.39
N PRO A 275 -14.56 -2.61 16.92
CA PRO A 275 -15.54 -2.19 15.93
C PRO A 275 -16.37 -1.00 16.40
N ARG A 276 -16.50 0.01 15.54
CA ARG A 276 -17.28 1.22 15.78
C ARG A 276 -18.43 1.32 14.78
N THR A 277 -19.61 1.69 15.28
CA THR A 277 -20.71 2.13 14.41
C THR A 277 -20.35 3.42 13.68
N VAL A 278 -21.09 3.75 12.62
CA VAL A 278 -20.90 5.00 11.85
C VAL A 278 -20.95 6.23 12.76
N SER A 279 -21.85 6.26 13.75
CA SER A 279 -21.97 7.38 14.69
C SER A 279 -20.75 7.51 15.60
N GLU A 280 -20.19 6.40 16.06
CA GLU A 280 -19.00 6.37 16.91
C GLU A 280 -17.71 6.65 16.14
N ALA A 281 -17.65 6.27 14.86
CA ALA A 281 -16.48 6.45 13.98
C ALA A 281 -16.02 7.92 13.86
N LYS A 282 -16.94 8.88 14.03
CA LYS A 282 -16.61 10.32 14.07
C LYS A 282 -15.64 10.71 15.19
N ASN A 283 -15.68 9.97 16.30
CA ASN A 283 -14.84 10.20 17.49
C ASN A 283 -13.90 9.01 17.75
N PHE A 284 -13.62 8.19 16.73
CA PHE A 284 -12.71 7.07 16.88
C PHE A 284 -11.26 7.55 16.79
N GLU A 285 -10.59 7.64 17.94
CA GLU A 285 -9.25 8.24 18.06
C GLU A 285 -8.20 7.73 17.06
N PRO A 286 -8.08 6.42 16.76
CA PRO A 286 -7.10 5.95 15.78
C PRO A 286 -7.32 6.51 14.37
N TRP A 287 -8.56 6.86 14.01
CA TRP A 287 -8.89 7.52 12.73
C TRP A 287 -8.72 9.05 12.78
N ARG A 288 -8.36 9.61 13.94
CA ARG A 288 -8.08 11.04 14.15
C ARG A 288 -6.60 11.32 14.40
N GLU A 289 -5.76 10.29 14.46
CA GLU A 289 -4.31 10.46 14.46
C GLU A 289 -3.88 11.26 13.22
N LYS A 290 -3.05 12.29 13.43
CA LYS A 290 -2.59 13.19 12.36
C LYS A 290 -3.78 13.71 11.51
N CYS A 291 -4.85 14.14 12.19
CA CYS A 291 -6.15 14.49 11.59
C CYS A 291 -6.03 15.46 10.40
N ALA A 292 -5.47 16.65 10.63
CA ALA A 292 -5.21 17.67 9.61
C ALA A 292 -3.85 18.32 9.90
N VAL A 293 -2.78 17.68 9.43
CA VAL A 293 -1.42 18.09 9.79
C VAL A 293 -0.97 19.27 8.93
N GLU A 294 -0.78 20.41 9.58
CA GLU A 294 -0.12 21.58 9.01
C GLU A 294 1.35 21.67 9.48
N GLY A 295 2.00 22.80 9.23
CA GLY A 295 3.38 23.04 9.63
C GLY A 295 4.43 22.58 8.62
N ILE A 296 5.68 22.77 9.02
CA ILE A 296 6.87 22.71 8.16
C ILE A 296 7.39 21.27 8.01
N PRO A 297 8.09 20.96 6.90
CA PRO A 297 8.78 19.68 6.74
C PRO A 297 9.93 19.52 7.74
N ALA A 298 10.37 18.27 7.96
CA ALA A 298 11.48 17.98 8.89
C ALA A 298 12.81 18.67 8.50
N CYS A 299 13.04 18.88 7.21
CA CYS A 299 14.13 19.70 6.70
C CYS A 299 13.67 20.51 5.48
N TRP A 300 14.16 21.74 5.35
CA TRP A 300 13.82 22.62 4.22
C TRP A 300 14.47 22.22 2.91
N VAL A 301 15.72 21.75 2.99
CA VAL A 301 16.51 21.33 1.83
C VAL A 301 17.10 19.96 2.18
N PRO A 302 16.52 18.87 1.67
CA PRO A 302 17.08 17.53 1.83
C PRO A 302 18.46 17.43 1.20
N HIS A 303 19.33 16.61 1.78
CA HIS A 303 20.56 16.21 1.12
C HIS A 303 20.24 15.36 -0.10
N SER A 304 20.98 15.56 -1.19
CA SER A 304 20.94 14.67 -2.36
C SER A 304 22.23 13.85 -2.41
N CYS A 305 22.16 12.63 -1.90
CA CYS A 305 23.30 11.76 -1.74
C CYS A 305 23.53 10.97 -3.02
N LYS A 306 24.60 11.27 -3.75
CA LYS A 306 25.01 10.53 -4.94
C LYS A 306 25.83 9.31 -4.50
N LEU A 307 25.20 8.14 -4.46
CA LEU A 307 25.73 6.94 -3.82
C LEU A 307 25.99 5.82 -4.84
N THR A 308 26.90 4.92 -4.48
CA THR A 308 27.21 3.68 -5.20
C THR A 308 27.28 2.53 -4.20
N SER A 309 27.12 1.29 -4.66
CA SER A 309 27.35 0.09 -3.87
C SER A 309 27.87 -1.03 -4.75
N LYS A 310 28.63 -1.96 -4.16
CA LYS A 310 29.09 -3.17 -4.85
C LYS A 310 27.94 -4.09 -5.23
N GLU A 311 26.81 -3.99 -4.53
CA GLU A 311 25.61 -4.81 -4.76
C GLU A 311 24.76 -4.33 -5.94
N VAL A 312 24.94 -3.08 -6.38
CA VAL A 312 24.32 -2.49 -7.59
C VAL A 312 25.41 -1.99 -8.55
N PRO A 313 26.19 -2.92 -9.14
CA PRO A 313 27.40 -2.58 -9.88
C PRO A 313 27.12 -1.71 -11.10
N GLY A 314 27.93 -0.67 -11.27
CA GLY A 314 27.85 0.24 -12.42
C GLY A 314 26.80 1.34 -12.29
N GLU A 315 25.93 1.27 -11.28
CA GLU A 315 24.93 2.31 -11.03
C GLU A 315 25.43 3.39 -10.07
N THR A 316 24.94 4.61 -10.28
CA THR A 316 25.04 5.68 -9.30
C THR A 316 23.64 6.20 -9.03
N ILE A 317 23.18 6.03 -7.80
CA ILE A 317 21.79 6.26 -7.43
C ILE A 317 21.75 7.44 -6.46
N ASN A 318 20.88 8.40 -6.75
CA ASN A 318 20.65 9.53 -5.86
C ASN A 318 19.62 9.13 -4.79
N LEU A 319 19.99 9.24 -3.53
CA LEU A 319 19.12 9.05 -2.37
C LEU A 319 18.90 10.41 -1.69
N GLN A 320 17.66 10.90 -1.67
CA GLN A 320 17.34 12.15 -0.98
C GLN A 320 16.86 11.89 0.44
N THR A 321 17.42 12.59 1.42
CA THR A 321 17.07 12.43 2.84
C THR A 321 17.42 13.68 3.66
N CYS A 322 16.73 13.88 4.79
CA CYS A 322 17.10 14.88 5.77
C CYS A 322 18.30 14.46 6.66
N VAL A 323 18.63 13.16 6.70
CA VAL A 323 19.81 12.70 7.46
C VAL A 323 21.09 12.91 6.67
N ARG A 324 22.25 12.79 7.33
CA ARG A 324 23.55 12.84 6.66
C ARG A 324 23.68 11.70 5.66
N CYS A 325 24.30 11.95 4.51
CA CYS A 325 24.54 10.92 3.52
C CYS A 325 25.33 9.73 4.09
N PRO A 326 24.89 8.49 3.79
CA PRO A 326 25.59 7.28 4.21
C PRO A 326 26.89 7.10 3.42
N ALA A 327 27.71 6.12 3.83
CA ALA A 327 28.98 5.83 3.16
C ALA A 327 28.75 5.12 1.82
N ASN A 328 27.79 4.19 1.77
CA ASN A 328 27.42 3.42 0.58
C ASN A 328 25.92 3.54 0.29
N TYR A 329 25.52 3.17 -0.94
CA TYR A 329 24.11 3.00 -1.25
C TYR A 329 23.54 1.79 -0.48
N PRO A 330 22.49 1.97 0.34
CA PRO A 330 21.90 0.87 1.09
C PRO A 330 21.38 -0.23 0.17
N TRP A 331 21.52 -1.49 0.57
CA TRP A 331 20.98 -2.62 -0.18
C TRP A 331 20.77 -3.84 0.73
N LEU A 332 20.59 -5.03 0.13
CA LEU A 332 20.28 -6.29 0.84
C LEU A 332 21.22 -6.60 2.00
N ASN A 333 22.54 -6.50 1.79
CA ASN A 333 23.53 -6.87 2.81
C ASN A 333 23.97 -5.69 3.70
N ASP A 334 23.68 -4.46 3.29
CA ASP A 334 23.93 -3.25 4.07
C ASP A 334 22.72 -2.29 4.00
N PRO A 335 21.61 -2.60 4.68
CA PRO A 335 20.42 -1.74 4.68
C PRO A 335 20.67 -0.40 5.38
N THR A 336 21.77 -0.26 6.10
CA THR A 336 22.17 1.00 6.74
C THR A 336 22.99 1.91 5.83
N GLY A 337 23.66 1.36 4.81
CA GLY A 337 24.65 2.05 3.99
C GLY A 337 25.92 2.45 4.76
N ASP A 338 26.19 1.85 5.92
CA ASP A 338 27.29 2.26 6.81
C ASP A 338 28.63 1.62 6.41
N GLY A 339 28.62 0.53 5.62
CA GLY A 339 29.82 -0.14 5.15
C GLY A 339 30.61 -0.89 6.22
N HIS A 340 29.92 -1.36 7.26
CA HIS A 340 30.52 -2.21 8.30
C HIS A 340 30.85 -3.61 7.75
N TYR A 341 31.89 -4.23 8.33
CA TYR A 341 32.40 -5.56 7.95
C TYR A 341 31.81 -6.66 8.82
#